data_AF-A0AAD7AN89-F1
#
_entry.id   AF-A0AAD7AN89-F1
#
_cell.length_a   1.000
_cell.length_b   1.000
_cell.length_c   1.000
_cell.angle_alpha   90.00
_cell.angle_beta   90.00
_cell.angle_gamma   90.00
#
_symmetry.space_group_name_H-M   'P 1'
#
loop_
_entity.id
_entity.type
_entity.pdbx_description
1 polymer ?
#
loop_
_entity_poly.entity_id
_entity_poly.type
_entity_poly.pdbx_seq_one_letter_code
_entity_poly.pdbx_strand_id
1 'polypeptide(L)'
;MNPGEQLSLFDKFPASGPNSRNRFLLDRLYKQILWAAFSDLEEEQFRPRLRILHAILSIPSALSVRTTAQFDPAFSENLVEIVVSDLYAVLYIQGNKIYSYHSSFPDFIFDSKRSRFKFEGPGGRRWTADMSCGKDTRLGFTQRLVEIEMAERRNRHEETKLQTPPD
;
A
#
# COMPACT_ATOMS: atom_id res chain seq x y z
N MET A 1 -31.25 18.08 11.56
CA MET A 1 -30.08 18.11 10.66
C MET A 1 -30.60 18.09 9.23
N ASN A 2 -30.24 19.07 8.41
CA ASN A 2 -30.80 19.30 7.08
C ASN A 2 -29.80 18.79 6.01
N PRO A 3 -30.18 17.91 5.07
CA PRO A 3 -29.26 17.30 4.11
C PRO A 3 -28.67 18.26 3.04
N GLY A 4 -29.05 19.54 3.06
CA GLY A 4 -28.58 20.56 2.10
C GLY A 4 -27.25 21.24 2.42
N GLU A 5 -26.68 21.07 3.61
CA GLU A 5 -25.47 21.81 4.02
C GLU A 5 -24.14 21.12 3.64
N GLN A 6 -24.17 19.88 3.15
CA GLN A 6 -22.96 19.20 2.68
C GLN A 6 -22.53 19.60 1.26
N LEU A 7 -23.43 20.18 0.47
CA LEU A 7 -23.16 20.54 -0.93
C LEU A 7 -22.52 21.94 -1.09
N SER A 8 -22.55 22.80 -0.07
CA SER A 8 -22.05 24.18 -0.17
C SER A 8 -20.53 24.34 0.03
N LEU A 9 -19.82 23.28 0.42
CA LEU A 9 -18.36 23.30 0.52
C LEU A 9 -17.65 23.13 -0.85
N PHE A 10 -18.42 22.79 -1.90
CA PHE A 10 -17.89 22.42 -3.21
C PHE A 10 -17.62 23.60 -4.15
N ASP A 11 -18.17 24.80 -3.88
CA ASP A 11 -18.16 25.91 -4.85
C ASP A 11 -17.03 26.94 -4.67
N LYS A 12 -16.04 26.70 -3.80
CA LYS A 12 -15.07 27.73 -3.42
C LYS A 12 -13.61 27.45 -3.77
N PHE A 13 -13.26 26.86 -4.91
CA PHE A 13 -11.82 26.80 -5.27
C PHE A 13 -11.50 27.03 -6.75
N PRO A 14 -10.36 27.73 -7.02
CA PRO A 14 -10.09 28.31 -8.32
C PRO A 14 -9.84 27.26 -9.38
N ALA A 15 -10.39 27.52 -10.56
CA ALA A 15 -10.19 26.71 -11.76
C ALA A 15 -8.71 26.69 -12.14
N SER A 16 -8.05 25.57 -11.86
CA SER A 16 -6.83 25.17 -12.55
C SER A 16 -7.23 24.24 -13.70
N GLY A 17 -6.48 24.28 -14.81
CA GLY A 17 -6.82 23.68 -16.11
C GLY A 17 -7.28 22.20 -16.09
N PRO A 18 -7.74 21.66 -17.22
CA PRO A 18 -8.37 20.33 -17.28
C PRO A 18 -7.50 19.22 -16.67
N ASN A 19 -6.16 19.32 -16.79
CA ASN A 19 -5.22 18.34 -16.25
C ASN A 19 -5.08 18.39 -14.72
N SER A 20 -5.16 19.57 -14.10
CA SER A 20 -5.04 19.70 -12.63
C SER A 20 -6.35 19.38 -11.93
N ARG A 21 -7.51 19.64 -12.56
CA ARG A 21 -8.81 19.20 -12.04
C ARG A 21 -8.91 17.68 -11.98
N ASN A 22 -8.49 16.98 -13.04
CA ASN A 22 -8.51 15.51 -13.06
C ASN A 22 -7.56 14.91 -12.01
N ARG A 23 -6.35 15.46 -11.85
CA ARG A 23 -5.42 15.05 -10.80
C ARG A 23 -5.99 15.28 -9.40
N PHE A 24 -6.65 16.41 -9.16
CA PHE A 24 -7.30 16.71 -7.88
C PHE A 24 -8.41 15.71 -7.55
N LEU A 25 -9.24 15.35 -8.53
CA LEU A 25 -10.30 14.35 -8.34
C LEU A 25 -9.73 12.96 -8.03
N LEU A 26 -8.66 12.54 -8.71
CA LEU A 26 -7.97 11.29 -8.42
C LEU A 26 -7.34 11.30 -7.03
N ASP A 27 -6.68 12.39 -6.63
CA ASP A 27 -6.10 12.53 -5.29
C ASP A 27 -7.17 12.43 -4.22
N ARG A 28 -8.35 13.00 -4.47
CA ARG A 28 -9.50 12.89 -3.56
C ARG A 28 -10.01 11.46 -3.48
N LEU A 29 -10.15 10.77 -4.61
CA LEU A 29 -10.57 9.36 -4.64
C LEU A 29 -9.59 8.48 -3.87
N TYR A 30 -8.28 8.61 -4.10
CA TYR A 30 -7.28 7.84 -3.38
C TYR A 30 -7.28 8.12 -1.88
N LYS A 31 -7.48 9.38 -1.47
CA LYS A 31 -7.67 9.71 -0.05
C LYS A 31 -8.89 9.03 0.54
N GLN A 32 -10.01 8.98 -0.17
CA GLN A 32 -11.23 8.32 0.30
C GLN A 32 -11.03 6.80 0.45
N ILE A 33 -10.36 6.16 -0.50
CA ILE A 33 -10.05 4.72 -0.45
C ILE A 33 -9.16 4.41 0.75
N LEU A 34 -8.06 5.15 0.92
CA LEU A 34 -7.16 4.98 2.07
C LEU A 34 -7.83 5.34 3.39
N TRP A 35 -8.73 6.33 3.38
CA TRP A 35 -9.51 6.68 4.57
C TRP A 35 -10.41 5.52 4.97
N ALA A 36 -11.18 4.97 4.04
CA ALA A 36 -12.07 3.83 4.31
C ALA A 36 -11.32 2.58 4.77
N ALA A 37 -10.12 2.33 4.23
CA ALA A 37 -9.31 1.17 4.61
C ALA A 37 -8.64 1.31 5.99
N PHE A 38 -8.38 2.53 6.46
CA PHE A 38 -7.51 2.75 7.63
C PHE A 38 -8.13 3.57 8.77
N SER A 39 -9.32 4.17 8.61
CA SER A 39 -9.92 5.05 9.62
C SER A 39 -10.21 4.37 10.94
N ASP A 40 -10.61 3.10 10.89
CA ASP A 40 -11.09 2.36 12.06
C ASP A 40 -9.96 1.63 12.79
N LEU A 41 -8.72 1.85 12.36
CA LEU A 41 -7.54 1.18 12.89
C LEU A 41 -6.88 1.98 14.02
N GLU A 42 -6.40 1.26 15.02
CA GLU A 42 -5.45 1.79 16.00
C GLU A 42 -4.04 1.89 15.39
N GLU A 43 -3.15 2.70 15.98
CA GLU A 43 -1.84 2.98 15.40
C GLU A 43 -1.00 1.70 15.21
N GLU A 44 -1.08 0.79 16.17
CA GLU A 44 -0.38 -0.51 16.19
C GLU A 44 -0.83 -1.40 15.03
N GLN A 45 -2.08 -1.26 14.60
CA GLN A 45 -2.65 -2.01 13.48
C GLN A 45 -2.46 -1.29 12.14
N PHE A 46 -2.38 0.04 12.18
CA PHE A 46 -2.18 0.90 11.02
C PHE A 46 -0.75 0.77 10.47
N ARG A 47 0.27 0.82 11.33
CA ARG A 47 1.67 0.86 10.91
C ARG A 47 2.10 -0.36 10.08
N PRO A 48 1.81 -1.62 10.48
CA PRO A 48 2.16 -2.78 9.67
C PRO A 48 1.44 -2.78 8.31
N ARG A 49 0.16 -2.44 8.28
CA ARG A 49 -0.64 -2.38 7.04
C ARG A 49 -0.11 -1.33 6.06
N LEU A 50 0.23 -0.14 6.57
CA LEU A 50 0.85 0.90 5.74
C LEU A 50 2.20 0.46 5.18
N ARG A 51 3.02 -0.23 5.98
CA ARG A 51 4.31 -0.74 5.51
C ARG A 51 4.15 -1.87 4.47
N ILE A 52 3.12 -2.70 4.57
CA ILE A 52 2.77 -3.68 3.53
C ILE A 52 2.39 -2.96 2.24
N LEU A 53 1.53 -1.95 2.30
CA LEU A 53 1.19 -1.13 1.14
C LEU A 53 2.45 -0.52 0.51
N HIS A 54 3.35 0.00 1.33
CA HIS A 54 4.63 0.52 0.84
C HIS A 54 5.47 -0.55 0.15
N ALA A 55 5.59 -1.75 0.73
CA ALA A 55 6.35 -2.85 0.13
C ALA A 55 5.79 -3.22 -1.25
N ILE A 56 4.47 -3.38 -1.35
CA ILE A 56 3.76 -3.71 -2.60
C ILE A 56 4.05 -2.67 -3.68
N LEU A 57 3.95 -1.38 -3.36
CA LEU A 57 4.08 -0.31 -4.34
C LEU A 57 5.54 0.02 -4.67
N SER A 58 6.49 -0.26 -3.78
CA SER A 58 7.91 0.08 -3.94
C SER A 58 8.62 -0.81 -4.95
N ILE A 59 8.12 -2.02 -5.16
CA ILE A 59 8.72 -2.98 -6.08
C ILE A 59 8.09 -2.83 -7.48
N PRO A 60 8.89 -2.60 -8.54
CA PRO A 60 8.35 -2.46 -9.89
C PRO A 60 7.71 -3.73 -10.46
N SER A 61 8.09 -4.90 -9.93
CA SER A 61 7.54 -6.20 -10.31
C SER A 61 6.41 -6.63 -9.36
N ALA A 62 5.44 -7.38 -9.90
CA ALA A 62 4.34 -7.91 -9.11
C ALA A 62 4.85 -8.95 -8.09
N LEU A 63 4.68 -8.63 -6.80
CA LEU A 63 5.05 -9.48 -5.68
C LEU A 63 3.98 -10.53 -5.41
N SER A 64 4.39 -11.70 -4.89
CA SER A 64 3.43 -12.64 -4.33
C SER A 64 3.04 -12.29 -2.90
N VAL A 65 1.88 -12.78 -2.43
CA VAL A 65 1.45 -12.64 -1.03
C VAL A 65 2.55 -13.17 -0.09
N ARG A 66 3.03 -14.38 -0.37
CA ARG A 66 4.10 -15.05 0.38
C ARG A 66 5.43 -14.28 0.36
N THR A 67 5.83 -13.74 -0.79
CA THR A 67 7.07 -12.93 -0.87
C THR A 67 6.90 -11.65 -0.06
N THR A 68 5.73 -11.01 -0.14
CA THR A 68 5.41 -9.79 0.61
C THR A 68 5.46 -10.03 2.12
N ALA A 69 4.97 -11.18 2.60
CA ALA A 69 5.04 -11.54 4.02
C ALA A 69 6.48 -11.73 4.55
N GLN A 70 7.47 -11.96 3.69
CA GLN A 70 8.86 -12.17 4.11
C GLN A 70 9.67 -10.87 4.29
N PHE A 71 9.13 -9.72 3.90
CA PHE A 71 9.85 -8.44 4.01
C PHE A 71 10.04 -8.00 5.46
N ASP A 72 9.12 -8.36 6.36
CA ASP A 72 9.18 -7.98 7.78
C ASP A 72 8.54 -9.07 8.66
N PRO A 73 9.11 -9.41 9.83
CA PRO A 73 8.51 -10.40 10.74
C PRO A 73 7.11 -10.06 11.23
N ALA A 74 6.72 -8.79 11.22
CA ALA A 74 5.37 -8.35 11.55
C ALA A 74 4.37 -8.60 10.40
N PHE A 75 4.83 -8.99 9.22
CA PHE A 75 3.96 -9.32 8.10
C PHE A 75 3.62 -10.80 8.13
N SER A 76 2.33 -11.10 7.95
CA SER A 76 1.83 -12.46 7.71
C SER A 76 1.09 -12.48 6.38
N GLU A 77 1.00 -13.64 5.74
CA GLU A 77 0.26 -13.79 4.48
C GLU A 77 -1.20 -13.31 4.64
N ASN A 78 -1.85 -13.69 5.75
CA ASN A 78 -3.19 -13.21 6.09
C ASN A 78 -3.26 -11.68 6.22
N LEU A 79 -2.28 -11.05 6.86
CA LEU A 79 -2.26 -9.59 6.97
C LEU A 79 -2.07 -8.91 5.60
N VAL A 80 -1.25 -9.50 4.72
CA VAL A 80 -1.08 -9.00 3.34
C VAL A 80 -2.39 -9.12 2.57
N GLU A 81 -3.08 -10.24 2.65
CA GLU A 81 -4.39 -10.44 2.01
C GLU A 81 -5.44 -9.46 2.53
N ILE A 82 -5.50 -9.24 3.85
CA ILE A 82 -6.37 -8.23 4.46
C ILE A 82 -6.09 -6.85 3.87
N VAL A 83 -4.82 -6.43 3.79
CA VAL A 83 -4.46 -5.12 3.20
C VAL A 83 -4.89 -5.01 1.75
N VAL A 84 -4.70 -6.05 0.93
CA VAL A 84 -5.12 -6.03 -0.47
C VAL A 84 -6.66 -6.02 -0.57
N SER A 85 -7.36 -6.72 0.31
CA SER A 85 -8.83 -6.73 0.33
C SER A 85 -9.41 -5.39 0.77
N ASP A 86 -8.86 -4.78 1.82
CA ASP A 86 -9.28 -3.45 2.31
C ASP A 86 -9.03 -2.36 1.24
N LEU A 87 -8.01 -2.57 0.40
CA LEU A 87 -7.63 -1.69 -0.69
C LEU A 87 -8.04 -2.22 -2.07
N TYR A 88 -9.06 -3.07 -2.17
CA TYR A 88 -9.48 -3.69 -3.43
C TYR A 88 -9.85 -2.69 -4.53
N ALA A 89 -10.19 -1.45 -4.17
CA ALA A 89 -10.44 -0.38 -5.14
C ALA A 89 -9.19 0.07 -5.92
N VAL A 90 -7.99 -0.28 -5.45
CA VAL A 90 -6.70 0.08 -6.07
C VAL A 90 -5.76 -1.09 -6.23
N LEU A 91 -5.90 -2.16 -5.43
CA LEU A 91 -5.08 -3.36 -5.49
C LEU A 91 -5.94 -4.59 -5.81
N TYR A 92 -5.32 -5.62 -6.40
CA TYR A 92 -5.96 -6.92 -6.56
C TYR A 92 -4.94 -8.05 -6.58
N ILE A 93 -5.43 -9.27 -6.30
CA ILE A 93 -4.66 -10.50 -6.42
C ILE A 93 -5.09 -11.23 -7.69
N GLN A 94 -4.13 -11.64 -8.51
CA GLN A 94 -4.36 -12.53 -9.64
C GLN A 94 -3.35 -13.69 -9.61
N GLY A 95 -3.88 -14.93 -9.61
CA GLY A 95 -3.09 -16.13 -9.36
C GLY A 95 -2.58 -16.12 -7.92
N ASN A 96 -1.36 -15.62 -7.72
CA ASN A 96 -0.76 -15.41 -6.39
C ASN A 96 0.03 -14.09 -6.34
N LYS A 97 -0.21 -13.17 -7.28
CA LYS A 97 0.55 -11.92 -7.40
C LYS A 97 -0.36 -10.72 -7.17
N ILE A 98 0.20 -9.70 -6.54
CA ILE A 98 -0.47 -8.46 -6.19
C ILE A 98 -0.19 -7.42 -7.27
N TYR A 99 -1.23 -6.76 -7.74
CA TYR A 99 -1.20 -5.76 -8.79
C TYR A 99 -1.95 -4.49 -8.35
N SER A 100 -1.62 -3.36 -8.97
CA SER A 100 -2.40 -2.13 -8.87
C SER A 100 -3.27 -1.96 -10.11
N TYR A 101 -4.54 -1.56 -9.94
CA TYR A 101 -5.39 -1.19 -11.07
C TYR A 101 -4.90 0.09 -11.75
N HIS A 102 -4.39 1.03 -10.97
CA HIS A 102 -4.08 2.37 -11.45
C HIS A 102 -2.57 2.62 -11.37
N SER A 103 -1.96 2.94 -12.51
CA SER A 103 -0.53 3.29 -12.59
C SER A 103 -0.18 4.56 -11.81
N SER A 104 -1.15 5.46 -11.61
CA SER A 104 -0.95 6.73 -10.88
C SER A 104 -1.09 6.61 -9.36
N PHE A 105 -1.52 5.46 -8.85
CA PHE A 105 -1.68 5.25 -7.41
C PHE A 105 -0.34 5.22 -6.64
N PRO A 106 0.70 4.48 -7.09
CA PRO A 106 2.05 4.61 -6.54
C PRO A 106 2.54 6.06 -6.49
N ASP A 107 2.37 6.83 -7.58
CA ASP A 107 2.78 8.24 -7.65
C ASP A 107 2.06 9.13 -6.64
N PHE A 108 0.80 8.82 -6.32
CA PHE A 108 0.06 9.49 -5.27
C PHE A 108 0.68 9.19 -3.90
N ILE A 109 0.88 7.90 -3.58
CA ILE A 109 1.45 7.47 -2.29
C ILE A 109 2.83 8.08 -2.10
N PHE A 110 3.69 8.04 -3.11
CA PHE A 110 5.08 8.49 -3.05
C PHE A 110 5.30 10.00 -2.93
N ASP A 111 4.24 10.81 -3.02
CA ASP A 111 4.29 12.26 -2.85
C ASP A 111 3.67 12.68 -1.51
N SER A 112 4.54 13.02 -0.54
CA SER A 112 4.13 13.43 0.81
C SER A 112 3.23 14.67 0.86
N LYS A 113 3.23 15.52 -0.18
CA LYS A 113 2.29 16.65 -0.26
C LYS A 113 0.89 16.19 -0.61
N ARG A 114 0.77 15.08 -1.34
CA ARG A 114 -0.51 14.54 -1.83
C ARG A 114 -1.09 13.51 -0.87
N SER A 115 -0.26 12.64 -0.29
CA SER A 115 -0.68 11.49 0.50
C SER A 115 -0.67 11.71 2.02
N ARG A 116 -0.44 12.95 2.48
CA ARG A 116 -0.63 13.33 3.89
C ARG A 116 -2.02 13.90 4.12
N PHE A 117 -2.80 13.27 5.00
CA PHE A 117 -4.15 13.73 5.34
C PHE A 117 -4.59 13.26 6.73
N LYS A 118 -5.71 13.83 7.20
CA LYS A 118 -6.23 13.60 8.56
C LYS A 118 -7.22 12.44 8.57
N PHE A 119 -7.13 11.64 9.62
CA PHE A 119 -8.06 10.58 9.97
C PHE A 119 -8.93 11.04 11.14
N GLU A 120 -10.17 10.57 11.13
CA GLU A 120 -11.06 10.64 12.28
C GLU A 120 -11.35 9.20 12.66
N GLY A 121 -10.68 8.74 13.72
CA GLY A 121 -10.82 7.38 14.22
C GLY A 121 -12.03 7.20 15.14
N PRO A 122 -12.28 5.96 15.58
CA PRO A 122 -13.37 5.64 16.48
C PRO A 122 -13.32 6.50 17.76
N GLY A 123 -14.47 7.05 18.15
CA GLY A 123 -14.59 7.96 19.29
C GLY A 123 -14.20 9.42 19.01
N GLY A 124 -14.09 9.83 17.74
CA GLY A 124 -13.80 11.21 17.34
C GLY A 124 -12.33 11.62 17.48
N ARG A 125 -11.43 10.67 17.70
CA ARG A 125 -9.99 10.93 17.78
C ARG A 125 -9.46 11.34 16.40
N ARG A 126 -9.04 12.59 16.27
CA ARG A 126 -8.45 13.10 15.04
C ARG A 126 -6.93 12.96 15.06
N TRP A 127 -6.36 12.27 14.08
CA TRP A 127 -4.91 12.13 13.92
C TRP A 127 -4.50 12.41 12.48
N THR A 128 -3.23 12.73 12.24
CA THR A 128 -2.71 12.99 10.89
C THR A 128 -1.77 11.86 10.50
N ALA A 129 -2.03 11.22 9.37
CA ALA A 129 -1.13 10.22 8.82
C ALA A 129 -0.38 10.80 7.62
N ASP A 130 0.93 10.55 7.58
CA ASP A 130 1.68 10.64 6.35
C ASP A 130 1.68 9.25 5.71
N MET A 131 0.94 9.10 4.60
CA MET A 131 0.91 7.83 3.87
C MET A 131 2.11 7.66 2.96
N SER A 132 2.99 8.65 2.86
CA SER A 132 4.09 8.59 1.91
C SER A 132 5.18 7.62 2.30
N CYS A 133 5.74 6.98 1.28
CA CYS A 133 6.90 6.12 1.42
C CYS A 133 8.15 6.90 1.01
N GLY A 134 9.09 7.10 1.94
CA GLY A 134 10.36 7.76 1.67
C GLY A 134 11.26 6.95 0.73
N LYS A 135 12.21 7.60 0.05
CA LYS A 135 13.11 6.91 -0.90
C LYS A 135 13.94 5.80 -0.24
N ASP A 136 14.44 6.05 0.98
CA ASP A 136 15.26 5.09 1.72
C ASP A 136 14.45 3.84 2.09
N THR A 137 13.19 4.00 2.47
CA THR A 137 12.27 2.89 2.75
C THR A 137 12.04 2.04 1.49
N ARG A 138 11.84 2.68 0.33
CA ARG A 138 11.68 1.98 -0.96
C ARG A 138 12.92 1.17 -1.31
N LEU A 139 14.11 1.76 -1.17
CA LEU A 139 15.39 1.08 -1.40
C LEU A 139 15.57 -0.11 -0.44
N GLY A 140 15.17 0.04 0.82
CA GLY A 140 15.18 -1.04 1.80
C GLY A 140 14.35 -2.25 1.37
N PHE A 141 13.15 -2.03 0.82
CA PHE A 141 12.36 -3.12 0.26
C PHE A 141 13.04 -3.77 -0.94
N THR A 142 13.55 -2.99 -1.89
CA THR A 142 14.26 -3.56 -3.05
C THR A 142 15.45 -4.42 -2.64
N GLN A 143 16.24 -3.96 -1.67
CA GLN A 143 17.36 -4.74 -1.12
C GLN A 143 16.88 -6.03 -0.47
N ARG A 144 15.80 -5.97 0.33
CA ARG A 144 15.22 -7.13 0.99
C ARG A 144 14.68 -8.18 0.00
N LEU A 145 14.10 -7.74 -1.11
CA LEU A 145 13.65 -8.63 -2.17
C LEU A 145 14.83 -9.44 -2.75
N VAL A 146 15.97 -8.79 -3.01
CA VAL A 146 17.18 -9.48 -3.50
C VAL A 146 17.63 -10.53 -2.49
N GLU A 147 17.64 -10.21 -1.19
CA GLU A 147 18.01 -11.16 -0.13
C GLU A 147 17.09 -12.39 -0.09
N ILE A 148 15.78 -12.18 -0.20
CA ILE A 148 14.77 -13.25 -0.25
C ILE A 148 15.03 -14.14 -1.46
N GLU A 149 15.16 -13.55 -2.66
CA GLU A 149 15.42 -14.32 -3.89
C GLU A 149 16.73 -15.11 -3.82
N MET A 150 17.78 -14.54 -3.23
CA MET A 150 19.06 -15.21 -3.02
C MET A 150 18.98 -16.34 -2.01
N ALA A 151 18.19 -16.19 -0.94
CA ALA A 151 17.93 -17.26 0.03
C ALA A 151 17.15 -18.41 -0.60
N GLU A 152 16.10 -18.11 -1.36
CA GLU A 152 15.31 -19.12 -2.07
C GLU A 152 16.15 -19.89 -3.10
N ARG A 153 17.06 -19.21 -3.81
CA ARG A 153 18.01 -19.87 -4.72
C ARG A 153 18.94 -20.82 -3.97
N ARG A 154 19.46 -20.42 -2.82
CA ARG A 154 20.35 -21.26 -2.00
C ARG A 154 19.64 -22.54 -1.53
N ASN A 155 18.43 -22.41 -0.98
CA ASN A 155 17.65 -23.56 -0.49
C ASN A 155 17.40 -24.58 -1.61
N ARG A 156 17.06 -24.14 -2.84
CA ARG A 156 16.87 -25.04 -3.99
C ARG A 156 18.14 -25.82 -4.38
N HIS A 157 19.32 -25.23 -4.22
CA HIS A 157 20.60 -25.91 -4.51
C HIS A 157 20.98 -26.93 -3.43
N GLU A 158 20.56 -26.74 -2.19
CA GLU A 158 20.80 -27.68 -1.10
C GLU A 158 19.87 -28.89 -1.21
N GLU A 159 18.58 -28.67 -1.50
CA GLU A 159 17.60 -29.75 -1.73
C GLU A 159 18.02 -30.68 -2.89
N THR A 160 18.54 -30.12 -3.97
CA THR A 160 19.01 -30.92 -5.13
C THR A 160 20.26 -31.75 -4.85
N LYS A 161 21.12 -31.35 -3.88
CA LYS A 161 22.29 -32.15 -3.47
C LYS A 161 21.94 -33.33 -2.55
N LEU A 162 20.82 -33.24 -1.84
CA LEU A 162 20.35 -34.30 -0.92
C LEU A 162 19.58 -35.43 -1.62
N GLN A 163 19.19 -35.24 -2.89
CA GLN A 163 18.41 -36.21 -3.67
C GLN A 163 19.23 -37.02 -4.68
N THR A 164 20.54 -36.82 -4.79
CA THR A 164 21.44 -37.75 -5.50
C THR A 164 21.69 -38.99 -4.62
N PRO A 165 21.36 -40.21 -5.08
CA PRO A 165 21.65 -41.43 -4.33
C PRO A 165 23.17 -41.64 -4.23
N PRO A 166 23.68 -42.27 -3.15
CA PRO A 166 25.07 -42.70 -3.11
C PRO A 166 25.30 -43.79 -4.17
N ASP A 167 26.35 -43.60 -4.97
CA ASP A 167 26.92 -44.60 -5.89
C ASP A 167 27.48 -45.82 -5.14
#